data_AF-X6EME4-F1
#
_entry.id   AF-X6EME4-F1
#
_cell.length_a   1.000
_cell.length_b   1.000
_cell.length_c   1.000
_cell.angle_alpha   90.00
_cell.angle_beta   90.00
_cell.angle_gamma   90.00
#
_symmetry.space_group_name_H-M   'P 1'
#
loop_
_entity.id
_entity.type
_entity.pdbx_description
1 polymer ?
#
loop_
_entity_poly.entity_id
_entity_poly.type
_entity_poly.pdbx_seq_one_letter_code
_entity_poly.pdbx_strand_id
1 'polypeptide(L)' 'MGDDQLYGGAGHDELHGGGDNDTLVGNDGDDDLAGDDGADTLSGGPSTVELAQTL' A
#
# COMPACT_ATOMS: atom_id res chain seq x y z
N MET A 1 11.49 -10.19 9.72
CA MET A 1 11.94 -9.42 10.89
C MET A 1 13.22 -8.72 10.44
N GLY A 2 12.98 -7.69 9.66
CA GLY A 2 13.91 -6.90 8.87
C GLY A 2 13.07 -5.95 8.03
N ASP A 3 13.61 -4.76 7.81
CA ASP A 3 12.98 -3.69 7.03
C ASP A 3 12.55 -4.19 5.63
N ASP A 4 11.25 -4.28 5.41
CA ASP A 4 10.62 -4.85 4.22
C ASP A 4 10.22 -3.75 3.22
N GLN A 5 10.16 -4.11 1.94
CA GLN A 5 9.64 -3.25 0.87
C GLN A 5 8.45 -3.94 0.19
N LEU A 6 7.27 -3.33 0.32
CA LEU A 6 6.00 -3.87 -0.14
C LEU A 6 5.40 -2.96 -1.22
N TYR A 7 4.87 -3.56 -2.28
CA TYR A 7 4.28 -2.87 -3.42
C TYR A 7 2.95 -3.52 -3.79
N GLY A 8 1.85 -2.75 -3.79
CA GLY A 8 0.49 -3.22 -4.10
C GLY A 8 0.30 -3.43 -5.60
N GLY A 9 0.41 -2.34 -6.36
CA GLY A 9 0.33 -2.38 -7.81
C GLY A 9 -0.89 -1.62 -8.30
N ALA A 10 -1.75 -2.25 -9.10
CA ALA A 10 -2.98 -1.60 -9.54
C ALA A 10 -4.17 -2.31 -8.89
N GLY A 11 -5.10 -1.56 -8.33
CA GLY A 11 -6.31 -2.08 -7.68
C GLY A 11 -6.42 -1.66 -6.22
N HIS A 12 -7.23 -2.40 -5.46
CA HIS A 12 -7.31 -2.24 -4.00
C HIS A 12 -6.38 -3.26 -3.36
N ASP A 13 -5.24 -2.80 -2.86
CA ASP A 13 -4.25 -3.64 -2.20
C ASP A 13 -4.28 -3.48 -0.67
N GLU A 14 -3.91 -4.55 0.03
CA GLU A 14 -3.74 -4.57 1.48
C GLU A 14 -2.28 -4.93 1.80
N LEU A 15 -1.52 -3.98 2.37
CA LEU A 15 -0.11 -4.16 2.71
C LEU A 15 0.13 -3.98 4.21
N HIS A 16 0.87 -4.91 4.82
CA HIS A 16 1.25 -4.92 6.24
C HIS A 16 2.77 -5.05 6.41
N GLY A 17 3.40 -4.05 7.00
CA GLY A 17 4.86 -3.98 7.22
C GLY A 17 5.34 -4.89 8.34
N GLY A 18 4.78 -4.73 9.54
CA GLY A 18 5.06 -5.59 10.68
C GLY A 18 5.86 -4.86 11.76
N GLY A 19 6.95 -5.46 12.23
CA GLY A 19 7.60 -5.03 13.49
C GLY A 19 8.84 -4.15 13.33
N ASP A 20 9.24 -3.86 12.10
CA ASP A 20 10.51 -3.22 11.76
C ASP A 20 10.26 -1.96 10.91
N ASN A 21 11.28 -1.32 10.33
CA ASN A 21 11.06 -0.06 9.60
C ASN A 21 10.78 -0.34 8.12
N ASP A 22 9.51 -0.33 7.75
CA ASP A 22 9.10 -0.82 6.44
C ASP A 22 8.84 0.31 5.43
N THR A 23 8.86 -0.04 4.15
CA THR A 23 8.42 0.85 3.06
C THR A 23 7.26 0.19 2.31
N LEU A 24 6.09 0.81 2.37
CA LEU A 24 4.86 0.33 1.73
C LEU A 24 4.43 1.29 0.63
N VAL A 25 4.20 0.78 -0.58
CA VAL A 25 3.75 1.55 -1.73
C VAL A 25 2.50 0.92 -2.35
N GLY A 26 1.36 1.56 -2.18
CA GLY A 26 0.07 1.13 -2.74
C GLY A 26 0.08 1.14 -4.28
N ASN A 27 0.47 2.27 -4.85
CA ASN A 27 0.43 2.60 -6.29
C ASN A 27 -0.99 2.99 -6.75
N ASP A 28 -1.51 2.45 -7.86
CA ASP A 28 -2.75 2.97 -8.45
C ASP A 28 -3.97 2.29 -7.83
N GLY A 29 -4.78 3.02 -7.08
CA GLY A 29 -6.05 2.54 -6.55
C GLY A 29 -6.32 2.96 -5.11
N ASP A 30 -7.37 2.40 -4.53
CA ASP A 30 -7.77 2.68 -3.16
C ASP A 30 -7.15 1.62 -2.26
N ASP A 31 -6.02 1.92 -1.61
CA ASP A 31 -5.21 0.94 -0.86
C ASP A 31 -5.34 1.05 0.67
N ASP A 32 -5.20 -0.08 1.35
CA ASP A 32 -5.08 -0.18 2.80
C ASP A 32 -3.61 -0.49 3.19
N LEU A 33 -2.91 0.50 3.74
CA LEU A 33 -1.50 0.39 4.13
C LEU A 33 -1.34 0.45 5.65
N ALA A 34 -0.74 -0.58 6.25
CA ALA A 34 -0.42 -0.66 7.68
C ALA A 34 1.09 -0.87 7.88
N GLY A 35 1.77 0.12 8.46
CA GLY A 35 3.19 -0.01 8.84
C GLY A 35 3.41 -0.90 10.06
N ASP A 36 2.43 -0.92 10.97
CA ASP A 36 2.50 -1.54 12.31
C ASP A 36 3.57 -0.90 13.22
N ASP A 37 4.44 -1.68 13.86
CA ASP A 37 5.44 -1.19 14.81
C ASP A 37 6.73 -0.83 14.04
N GLY A 38 7.19 0.41 14.13
CA GLY A 38 8.39 0.81 13.39
C GLY A 38 8.38 2.28 13.01
N ALA A 39 9.43 2.72 12.33
CA ALA A 39 9.46 4.01 11.65
C ALA A 39 9.26 3.80 10.15
N ASP A 40 8.00 3.69 9.75
CA ASP A 40 7.63 3.28 8.40
C ASP A 40 7.47 4.44 7.43
N THR A 41 7.61 4.11 6.14
CA THR A 41 7.29 5.00 5.02
C THR A 41 6.14 4.42 4.22
N LEU A 42 4.97 5.08 4.24
CA LEU A 42 3.77 4.66 3.52
C LEU A 42 3.47 5.63 2.38
N SER A 43 3.26 5.10 1.18
CA SER A 43 2.87 5.86 -0.01
C SER A 43 1.67 5.19 -0.67
N GLY A 44 0.47 5.74 -0.48
CA GLY A 44 -0.76 5.22 -1.10
C GLY A 44 -0.79 5.29 -2.63
N GLY A 45 0.00 6.18 -3.25
CA GLY A 45 -0.09 6.41 -4.69
C GLY A 45 -1.42 7.10 -5.09
N PRO A 46 -1.70 7.25 -6.39
CA PRO A 46 -2.93 7.92 -6.84
C PRO A 46 -4.14 7.01 -6.65
N SER A 47 -5.18 7.53 -5.99
CA SER A 47 -6.50 6.90 -5.99
C SER A 47 -7.09 6.94 -7.40
N THR A 48 -7.07 5.80 -8.08
CA THR A 48 -7.90 5.57 -9.26
C THR A 48 -9.21 4.98 -8.80
N VAL A 49 -10.25 5.82 -8.76
CA VAL A 49 -11.62 5.31 -8.77
C VAL A 49 -11.75 4.50 -10.05
N GLU A 50 -11.82 3.17 -9.94
CA GLU A 50 -12.18 2.30 -11.05
C GLU A 50 -13.58 2.71 -11.48
N LEU A 51 -13.66 3.63 -12.45
CA LEU A 51 -14.90 3.94 -13.15
C LEU A 51 -15.28 2.63 -13.83
N ALA A 52 -16.06 1.81 -13.13
CA ALA A 52 -16.68 0.63 -13.67
C ALA A 52 -17.38 1.07 -14.95
N GLN A 53 -16.80 0.69 -16.10
CA GLN A 53 -17.33 1.04 -17.40
C GLN A 53 -18.77 0.56 -17.43
N THR A 54 -19.72 1.48 -17.27
CA THR A 54 -21.12 1.18 -17.37
C THR A 54 -21.46 1.29 -18.85
N LEU A 55 -21.90 0.16 -19.42
CA LEU A 55 -22.23 -0.07 -20.83
C LEU A 55 -23.19 0.99 -21.42
#